data_AF-A0A7X2LRG1-F1
#
_entry.id   AF-A0A7X2LRG1-F1
#
_cell.length_a   1.000
_cell.length_b   1.000
_cell.length_c   1.000
_cell.angle_alpha   90.00
_cell.angle_beta   90.00
_cell.angle_gamma   90.00
#
_symmetry.space_group_name_H-M   'P 1'
#
loop_
_entity.id
_entity.type
_entity.pdbx_description
1 polymer ?
#
loop_
_entity_poly.entity_id
_entity_poly.type
_entity_poly.pdbx_seq_one_letter_code
_entity_poly.pdbx_strand_id
1 'polypeptide(L)'
;MAAIDDYADTQAGAAALAFHTLTAGLLDTPQDKDVFKIAVTKGRTYLVAFAPLMAQGDPVLKGWADGKAPVMYSKETSTLIYTADYTGDYFLEVSNLTKPGLAGYSLVAVETYPDDYPATQSAAGALPVGGKISAQIEVNGDRDWFKLNLQKGVEYTLTLEGKGYGEGTMPVGPFGAKVFLEASPSSAPNIPLVVSDDTWTHYSLTAHASGAYYVSVYDDAQFFVAPSPDYHTGTYTLHAAQVPNGAGTANNDTLAGLGTGTVITGGAGLDTAVYAGARADYAIAQAAAAINVTHTGAATADNLTGVERLLFDDGAVALDTAGAGGQAYRLYQAAFNRAPDKAGIGYWIAQMDKGASVYDVAHSFINSAEFHTLYGANPSNAAFVDSLYQNILHRAGDQPGVDYWNGVLASGVPRAAVLASFSEAAENQAAVAKIIGNGVDYVPYG
;
A
#
# COMPACT_ATOMS: atom_id res chain seq x y z
N MET A 1 17.36 -47.36 -40.54
CA MET A 1 17.37 -46.10 -41.31
C MET A 1 18.32 -45.19 -40.57
N ALA A 2 19.27 -44.53 -41.27
CA ALA A 2 20.09 -43.52 -40.61
C ALA A 2 19.14 -42.42 -40.14
N ALA A 3 19.28 -42.00 -38.87
CA ALA A 3 18.56 -40.85 -38.36
C ALA A 3 18.97 -39.64 -39.21
N ILE A 4 17.98 -38.84 -39.63
CA ILE A 4 18.21 -37.72 -40.54
C ILE A 4 18.27 -36.51 -39.62
N ASP A 5 19.50 -36.04 -39.39
CA ASP A 5 19.77 -34.76 -38.73
C ASP A 5 18.86 -33.66 -39.31
N ASP A 6 18.00 -33.11 -38.45
CA ASP A 6 17.02 -32.09 -38.80
C ASP A 6 17.58 -30.67 -38.66
N TYR A 7 18.63 -30.48 -37.86
CA TYR A 7 19.28 -29.19 -37.63
C TYR A 7 20.78 -29.34 -37.33
N ALA A 8 21.61 -28.59 -38.05
CA ALA A 8 23.05 -28.70 -37.91
C ALA A 8 23.60 -28.48 -36.47
N ASP A 9 24.54 -29.34 -36.08
CA ASP A 9 25.25 -29.33 -34.78
C ASP A 9 26.23 -28.18 -34.57
N THR A 10 26.38 -27.30 -35.56
CA THR A 10 27.46 -26.29 -35.58
C THR A 10 26.92 -24.89 -35.69
N GLN A 11 27.59 -23.96 -34.99
CA GLN A 11 27.28 -22.54 -35.07
C GLN A 11 27.34 -21.98 -36.50
N ALA A 12 28.23 -22.49 -37.34
CA ALA A 12 28.35 -22.07 -38.74
C ALA A 12 27.17 -22.53 -39.61
N GLY A 13 26.55 -23.67 -39.26
CA GLY A 13 25.37 -24.21 -39.92
C GLY A 13 24.05 -23.79 -39.25
N ALA A 14 24.10 -22.93 -38.23
CA ALA A 14 22.95 -22.66 -37.36
C ALA A 14 21.72 -22.19 -38.13
N ALA A 15 20.58 -22.84 -37.89
CA ALA A 15 19.31 -22.50 -38.51
C ALA A 15 18.78 -21.16 -37.97
N ALA A 16 18.24 -20.31 -38.84
CA ALA A 16 17.59 -19.08 -38.40
C ALA A 16 16.24 -19.41 -37.74
N LEU A 17 16.10 -19.06 -36.46
CA LEU A 17 14.85 -19.22 -35.72
C LEU A 17 13.98 -17.97 -35.91
N ALA A 18 12.83 -18.13 -36.56
CA ALA A 18 11.90 -17.03 -36.75
C ALA A 18 11.17 -16.70 -35.44
N PHE A 19 11.06 -15.40 -35.13
CA PHE A 19 10.31 -14.97 -33.95
C PHE A 19 8.82 -15.36 -34.03
N HIS A 20 8.22 -15.62 -32.88
CA HIS A 20 6.81 -16.00 -32.70
C HIS A 20 6.38 -17.28 -33.42
N THR A 21 7.33 -18.08 -33.88
CA THR A 21 7.07 -19.34 -34.57
C THR A 21 7.48 -20.50 -33.68
N LEU A 22 6.58 -21.48 -33.52
CA LEU A 22 6.89 -22.74 -32.85
C LEU A 22 7.77 -23.58 -33.77
N THR A 23 9.00 -23.83 -33.32
CA THR A 23 9.93 -24.76 -33.94
C THR A 23 10.02 -26.00 -33.07
N ALA A 24 10.03 -27.17 -33.68
CA ALA A 24 10.23 -28.44 -33.00
C ALA A 24 11.33 -29.21 -33.72
N GLY A 25 12.12 -29.96 -32.96
CA GLY A 25 13.19 -30.78 -33.48
C GLY A 25 13.34 -32.09 -32.70
N LEU A 26 14.18 -32.97 -33.24
CA LEU A 26 14.48 -34.28 -32.71
C LEU A 26 15.99 -34.43 -32.53
N LEU A 27 16.37 -34.77 -31.30
CA LEU A 27 17.73 -35.18 -30.96
C LEU A 27 17.84 -36.69 -31.22
N ASP A 28 18.31 -36.99 -32.42
CA ASP A 28 18.27 -38.27 -33.11
C ASP A 28 19.35 -39.24 -32.64
N THR A 29 20.46 -38.74 -32.07
CA THR A 29 21.57 -39.55 -31.54
C THR A 29 22.05 -39.12 -30.15
N PRO A 30 22.75 -40.00 -29.40
CA PRO A 30 23.46 -39.56 -28.20
C PRO A 30 24.54 -38.55 -28.61
N GLN A 31 24.55 -37.37 -27.97
CA GLN A 31 25.40 -36.20 -28.29
C GLN A 31 24.91 -35.32 -29.44
N ASP A 32 23.74 -35.59 -29.98
CA ASP A 32 23.13 -34.74 -31.00
C ASP A 32 22.90 -33.31 -30.49
N LYS A 33 23.01 -32.37 -31.42
CA LYS A 33 22.89 -30.94 -31.17
C LYS A 33 22.18 -30.27 -32.31
N ASP A 34 21.27 -29.40 -31.94
CA ASP A 34 20.57 -28.56 -32.90
C ASP A 34 20.91 -27.12 -32.57
N VAL A 35 21.63 -26.44 -33.48
CA VAL A 35 22.04 -25.06 -33.27
C VAL A 35 21.17 -24.12 -34.08
N PHE A 36 20.59 -23.16 -33.38
CA PHE A 36 19.79 -22.09 -33.93
C PHE A 36 20.44 -20.73 -33.71
N LYS A 37 20.00 -19.74 -34.47
CA LYS A 37 20.34 -18.34 -34.24
C LYS A 37 19.13 -17.43 -34.37
N ILE A 38 19.10 -16.40 -33.54
CA ILE A 38 18.16 -15.28 -33.62
C ILE A 38 18.96 -13.99 -33.80
N ALA A 39 18.41 -13.04 -34.57
CA ALA A 39 19.01 -11.72 -34.69
C ALA A 39 18.57 -10.84 -33.51
N VAL A 40 19.53 -10.40 -32.70
CA VAL A 40 19.29 -9.55 -31.53
C VAL A 40 19.76 -8.11 -31.77
N THR A 41 19.08 -7.16 -31.15
CA THR A 41 19.42 -5.74 -31.16
C THR A 41 19.76 -5.30 -29.75
N LYS A 42 20.86 -4.55 -29.60
CA LYS A 42 21.29 -4.03 -28.29
C LYS A 42 20.15 -3.29 -27.58
N GLY A 43 19.92 -3.63 -26.31
CA GLY A 43 18.88 -3.06 -25.46
C GLY A 43 17.50 -3.69 -25.63
N ARG A 44 17.32 -4.64 -26.56
CA ARG A 44 16.06 -5.39 -26.66
C ARG A 44 16.08 -6.64 -25.80
N THR A 45 14.91 -6.95 -25.24
CA THR A 45 14.67 -8.17 -24.49
C THR A 45 14.05 -9.23 -25.41
N TYR A 46 14.44 -10.48 -25.19
CA TYR A 46 14.03 -11.65 -25.93
C TYR A 46 13.63 -12.73 -24.96
N LEU A 47 12.48 -13.37 -25.20
CA LEU A 47 12.05 -14.56 -24.48
C LEU A 47 12.33 -15.79 -25.33
N VAL A 48 12.88 -16.82 -24.70
CA VAL A 48 13.08 -18.13 -25.31
C VAL A 48 12.29 -19.15 -24.51
N ALA A 49 11.16 -19.59 -25.06
CA ALA A 49 10.37 -20.68 -24.50
C ALA A 49 10.92 -22.01 -25.00
N PHE A 50 11.25 -22.89 -24.07
CA PHE A 50 11.80 -24.22 -24.32
C PHE A 50 10.94 -25.26 -23.60
N ALA A 51 10.52 -26.29 -24.33
CA ALA A 51 9.86 -27.44 -23.74
C ALA A 51 10.55 -28.72 -24.21
N PRO A 52 11.23 -29.49 -23.33
CA PRO A 52 11.72 -30.81 -23.68
C PRO A 52 10.52 -31.75 -23.91
N LEU A 53 10.57 -32.51 -25.00
CA LEU A 53 9.57 -33.51 -25.39
C LEU A 53 10.20 -34.91 -25.43
N MET A 54 9.41 -35.96 -25.23
CA MET A 54 9.84 -37.38 -25.25
C MET A 54 10.97 -37.76 -24.27
N ALA A 55 10.62 -38.48 -23.21
CA ALA A 55 11.47 -38.71 -22.04
C ALA A 55 12.54 -39.84 -22.17
N GLN A 56 12.93 -40.25 -23.38
CA GLN A 56 13.98 -41.28 -23.53
C GLN A 56 15.39 -40.66 -23.52
N GLY A 57 15.54 -39.37 -23.82
CA GLY A 57 16.76 -38.57 -23.59
C GLY A 57 16.56 -37.46 -22.54
N ASP A 58 17.50 -36.51 -22.50
CA ASP A 58 17.54 -35.39 -21.54
C ASP A 58 17.93 -34.08 -22.29
N PRO A 59 16.98 -33.48 -23.04
CA PRO A 59 17.23 -32.25 -23.80
C PRO A 59 17.60 -31.07 -22.92
N VAL A 60 18.59 -30.30 -23.35
CA VAL A 60 19.07 -29.12 -22.65
C VAL A 60 19.21 -27.97 -23.62
N LEU A 61 18.64 -26.83 -23.25
CA LEU A 61 18.83 -25.56 -23.93
C LEU A 61 20.03 -24.82 -23.31
N LYS A 62 20.90 -24.30 -24.19
CA LYS A 62 21.91 -23.30 -23.87
C LYS A 62 21.79 -22.12 -24.83
N GLY A 63 22.16 -20.92 -24.38
CA GLY A 63 22.24 -19.74 -25.26
C GLY A 63 23.46 -18.88 -24.98
N TRP A 64 24.06 -18.33 -26.04
CA TRP A 64 25.26 -17.48 -25.97
C TRP A 64 25.33 -16.45 -27.10
N ALA A 65 26.07 -15.38 -26.83
CA ALA A 65 26.49 -14.43 -27.85
C ALA A 65 27.71 -14.95 -28.61
N ASP A 66 27.88 -14.56 -29.88
CA ASP A 66 29.02 -15.01 -30.68
C ASP A 66 30.37 -14.80 -29.97
N GLY A 67 31.17 -15.87 -29.90
CA GLY A 67 32.46 -15.87 -29.21
C GLY A 67 32.41 -15.75 -27.68
N LYS A 68 31.23 -15.74 -27.04
CA LYS A 68 31.06 -15.73 -25.57
C LYS A 68 30.64 -17.10 -25.03
N ALA A 69 30.80 -17.29 -23.71
CA ALA A 69 30.30 -18.47 -23.02
C ALA A 69 28.75 -18.43 -22.86
N PRO A 70 28.07 -19.58 -22.71
CA PRO A 70 26.63 -19.61 -22.45
C PRO A 70 26.22 -18.89 -21.17
N VAL A 71 25.17 -18.07 -21.28
CA VAL A 71 24.55 -17.33 -20.17
C VAL A 71 23.09 -17.75 -19.92
N MET A 72 22.51 -18.50 -20.86
CA MET A 72 21.17 -19.09 -20.75
C MET A 72 21.30 -20.61 -20.62
N TYR A 73 20.51 -21.22 -19.73
CA TYR A 73 20.54 -22.67 -19.48
C TYR A 73 19.19 -23.17 -18.96
N SER A 74 18.66 -24.26 -19.54
CA SER A 74 17.53 -24.99 -18.95
C SER A 74 17.49 -26.45 -19.37
N LYS A 75 16.95 -27.30 -18.49
CA LYS A 75 16.62 -28.72 -18.75
C LYS A 75 15.12 -29.02 -18.68
N GLU A 76 14.32 -28.03 -18.34
CA GLU A 76 12.91 -28.20 -18.03
C GLU A 76 12.08 -27.27 -18.91
N THR A 77 10.78 -27.54 -18.97
CA THR A 77 9.84 -26.61 -19.62
C THR A 77 9.94 -25.25 -18.95
N SER A 78 10.39 -24.24 -19.68
CA SER A 78 10.76 -22.95 -19.13
C SER A 78 10.70 -21.85 -20.18
N THR A 79 10.56 -20.61 -19.71
CA THR A 79 10.75 -19.41 -20.52
C THR A 79 11.95 -18.66 -19.95
N LEU A 80 12.99 -18.50 -20.75
CA LEU A 80 14.21 -17.81 -20.36
C LEU A 80 14.24 -16.41 -20.96
N ILE A 81 14.73 -15.44 -20.19
CA ILE A 81 14.80 -14.03 -20.57
C ILE A 81 16.22 -13.67 -20.94
N TYR A 82 16.40 -12.93 -22.04
CA TYR A 82 17.69 -12.42 -22.47
C TYR A 82 17.57 -10.98 -22.98
N THR A 83 18.19 -10.03 -22.27
CA THR A 83 18.35 -8.64 -22.72
C THR A 83 19.70 -8.49 -23.42
N ALA A 84 19.68 -8.13 -24.70
CA ALA A 84 20.88 -8.12 -25.53
C ALA A 84 21.80 -6.92 -25.19
N ASP A 85 23.07 -7.18 -24.85
CA ASP A 85 24.08 -6.14 -24.65
C ASP A 85 24.77 -5.69 -25.96
N TYR A 86 24.41 -6.31 -27.09
CA TYR A 86 24.94 -6.07 -28.44
C TYR A 86 23.89 -6.29 -29.53
N THR A 87 24.22 -5.84 -30.76
CA THR A 87 23.43 -6.13 -31.97
C THR A 87 24.18 -7.16 -32.82
N GLY A 88 23.53 -8.26 -33.19
CA GLY A 88 24.12 -9.35 -33.97
C GLY A 88 23.38 -10.68 -33.80
N ASP A 89 24.01 -11.79 -34.17
CA ASP A 89 23.42 -13.13 -33.98
C ASP A 89 23.62 -13.60 -32.52
N TYR A 90 22.55 -14.10 -31.90
CA TYR A 90 22.57 -14.83 -30.63
C TYR A 90 22.22 -16.30 -30.89
N PHE A 91 23.03 -17.21 -30.35
CA PHE A 91 22.94 -18.63 -30.65
C PHE A 91 22.20 -19.39 -29.54
N LEU A 92 21.42 -20.38 -29.94
CA LEU A 92 20.70 -21.30 -29.07
C LEU A 92 21.08 -22.73 -29.48
N GLU A 93 21.56 -23.54 -28.54
CA GLU A 93 21.83 -24.97 -28.74
C GLU A 93 20.82 -25.75 -27.93
N VAL A 94 20.08 -26.64 -28.59
CA VAL A 94 19.38 -27.72 -27.92
C VAL A 94 20.22 -28.97 -28.10
N SER A 95 20.59 -29.63 -27.01
CA SER A 95 21.45 -30.82 -27.07
C SER A 95 20.95 -31.91 -26.13
N ASN A 96 21.24 -33.16 -26.46
CA ASN A 96 20.93 -34.28 -25.59
C ASN A 96 22.11 -34.48 -24.63
N LEU A 97 21.87 -34.43 -23.31
CA LEU A 97 22.89 -34.84 -22.36
C LEU A 97 23.19 -36.35 -22.51
N THR A 98 24.16 -36.86 -21.76
CA THR A 98 24.75 -38.20 -21.86
C THR A 98 23.78 -39.39 -21.73
N LYS A 99 22.46 -39.19 -21.67
CA LYS A 99 21.46 -40.26 -21.69
C LYS A 99 21.19 -40.71 -23.12
N PRO A 100 21.44 -41.99 -23.46
CA PRO A 100 21.13 -42.52 -24.78
C PRO A 100 19.61 -42.64 -24.95
N GLY A 101 19.07 -42.07 -26.02
CA GLY A 101 17.66 -42.20 -26.40
C GLY A 101 17.18 -41.04 -27.26
N LEU A 102 16.15 -41.29 -28.08
CA LEU A 102 15.48 -40.26 -28.87
C LEU A 102 14.85 -39.24 -27.93
N ALA A 103 15.08 -37.96 -28.18
CA ALA A 103 14.43 -36.89 -27.45
C ALA A 103 13.92 -35.84 -28.43
N GLY A 104 12.82 -35.18 -28.10
CA GLY A 104 12.30 -34.07 -28.87
C GLY A 104 12.36 -32.79 -28.06
N TYR A 105 12.05 -31.68 -28.71
CA TYR A 105 11.81 -30.43 -28.01
C TYR A 105 10.91 -29.54 -28.84
N SER A 106 10.37 -28.52 -28.20
CA SER A 106 9.91 -27.33 -28.88
C SER A 106 10.61 -26.08 -28.37
N LEU A 107 10.82 -25.15 -29.28
CA LEU A 107 11.53 -23.90 -29.09
C LEU A 107 10.72 -22.78 -29.75
N VAL A 108 10.50 -21.69 -29.02
CA VAL A 108 9.95 -20.44 -29.56
C VAL A 108 10.82 -19.30 -29.06
N ALA A 109 11.31 -18.47 -29.96
CA ALA A 109 11.85 -17.17 -29.59
C ALA A 109 10.78 -16.09 -29.82
N VAL A 110 10.66 -15.16 -28.89
CA VAL A 110 9.77 -14.01 -28.95
C VAL A 110 10.64 -12.78 -28.78
N GLU A 111 10.62 -11.88 -29.76
CA GLU A 111 11.14 -10.53 -29.54
C GLU A 111 10.09 -9.74 -28.77
N THR A 112 10.47 -9.16 -27.63
CA THR A 112 9.58 -8.27 -26.88
C THR A 112 9.74 -6.84 -27.36
N TYR A 113 8.91 -5.96 -26.85
CA TYR A 113 9.14 -4.53 -27.00
C TYR A 113 10.54 -4.17 -26.45
N PRO A 114 11.23 -3.16 -27.02
CA PRO A 114 12.43 -2.64 -26.41
C PRO A 114 12.12 -2.22 -24.98
N ASP A 115 12.96 -2.67 -24.04
CA ASP A 115 12.90 -2.31 -22.62
C ASP A 115 12.94 -0.77 -22.50
N ASP A 116 11.90 -0.20 -21.89
CA ASP A 116 11.77 1.24 -21.74
C ASP A 116 12.52 1.80 -20.52
N TYR A 117 12.69 1.01 -19.46
CA TYR A 117 13.46 1.35 -18.27
C TYR A 117 14.23 0.16 -17.69
N PRO A 118 15.58 0.23 -17.66
CA PRO A 118 16.39 -0.92 -17.27
C PRO A 118 16.21 -1.30 -15.79
N ALA A 119 16.31 -2.60 -15.51
CA ALA A 119 16.30 -3.19 -14.17
C ALA A 119 17.49 -2.84 -13.25
N THR A 120 18.28 -1.81 -13.58
CA THR A 120 19.42 -1.35 -12.77
C THR A 120 19.21 0.07 -12.24
N GLN A 121 19.31 0.23 -10.91
CA GLN A 121 19.15 1.52 -10.23
C GLN A 121 20.12 2.60 -10.74
N SER A 122 21.33 2.23 -11.17
CA SER A 122 22.33 3.17 -11.71
C SER A 122 21.90 3.82 -13.02
N ALA A 123 21.00 3.18 -13.77
CA ALA A 123 20.46 3.66 -15.03
C ALA A 123 18.99 4.08 -14.91
N ALA A 124 18.51 4.34 -13.68
CA ALA A 124 17.13 4.72 -13.41
C ALA A 124 16.66 5.94 -14.23
N GLY A 125 15.43 5.86 -14.74
CA GLY A 125 14.73 6.97 -15.37
C GLY A 125 14.49 8.13 -14.40
N ALA A 126 14.22 9.33 -14.91
CA ALA A 126 13.90 10.47 -14.06
C ALA A 126 12.37 10.56 -13.84
N LEU A 127 11.94 10.57 -12.57
CA LEU A 127 10.56 10.87 -12.19
C LEU A 127 10.53 12.21 -11.43
N PRO A 128 10.27 13.34 -12.11
CA PRO A 128 10.18 14.63 -11.44
C PRO A 128 8.92 14.69 -10.56
N VAL A 129 9.03 15.36 -9.41
CA VAL A 129 7.88 15.68 -8.55
C VAL A 129 6.90 16.58 -9.32
N GLY A 130 5.61 16.24 -9.28
CA GLY A 130 4.54 16.82 -10.09
C GLY A 130 4.48 16.26 -11.52
N GLY A 131 5.31 15.25 -11.83
CA GLY A 131 5.44 14.66 -13.15
C GLY A 131 4.82 13.27 -13.23
N LYS A 132 4.31 12.95 -14.42
CA LYS A 132 3.73 11.66 -14.78
C LYS A 132 4.60 11.01 -15.86
N ILE A 133 4.88 9.73 -15.71
CA ILE A 133 5.53 8.89 -16.72
C ILE A 133 4.60 7.77 -17.14
N SER A 134 4.72 7.34 -18.38
CA SER A 134 4.11 6.10 -18.87
C SER A 134 5.24 5.15 -19.25
N ALA A 135 5.12 3.90 -18.82
CA ALA A 135 6.11 2.86 -18.99
C ALA A 135 5.42 1.49 -19.18
N GLN A 136 6.19 0.43 -19.37
CA GLN A 136 5.68 -0.89 -19.67
C GLN A 136 6.49 -1.97 -18.97
N ILE A 137 5.81 -2.82 -18.18
CA ILE A 137 6.39 -4.10 -17.77
C ILE A 137 6.29 -5.04 -18.96
N GLU A 138 7.37 -5.29 -19.69
CA GLU A 138 7.30 -6.07 -20.92
C GLU A 138 7.20 -7.57 -20.68
N VAL A 139 7.83 -8.05 -19.62
CA VAL A 139 7.95 -9.47 -19.28
C VAL A 139 7.76 -9.68 -17.78
N ASN A 140 7.36 -10.89 -17.40
CA ASN A 140 7.33 -11.25 -15.99
C ASN A 140 8.75 -11.20 -15.40
N GLY A 141 8.91 -10.56 -14.23
CA GLY A 141 10.20 -10.36 -13.58
C GLY A 141 10.97 -9.12 -14.05
N ASP A 142 10.40 -8.36 -14.98
CA ASP A 142 10.88 -7.04 -15.36
C ASP A 142 10.72 -6.03 -14.20
N ARG A 143 11.59 -5.03 -14.18
CA ARG A 143 11.67 -4.02 -13.13
C ARG A 143 12.14 -2.71 -13.71
N ASP A 144 11.35 -1.68 -13.48
CA ASP A 144 11.68 -0.34 -13.93
C ASP A 144 12.14 0.49 -12.74
N TRP A 145 13.32 1.11 -12.82
CA TRP A 145 13.83 2.00 -11.79
C TRP A 145 13.64 3.47 -12.16
N PHE A 146 13.19 4.27 -11.19
CA PHE A 146 13.06 5.72 -11.31
C PHE A 146 13.73 6.46 -10.15
N LYS A 147 14.32 7.62 -10.47
CA LYS A 147 14.97 8.52 -9.53
C LYS A 147 14.14 9.78 -9.34
N LEU A 148 13.92 10.15 -8.07
CA LEU A 148 13.26 11.37 -7.63
C LEU A 148 14.23 12.23 -6.82
N ASN A 149 14.04 13.55 -6.84
CA ASN A 149 14.75 14.46 -5.93
C ASN A 149 13.76 15.03 -4.92
N LEU A 150 13.89 14.63 -3.65
CA LEU A 150 12.95 14.96 -2.58
C LEU A 150 13.59 15.91 -1.57
N GLN A 151 12.75 16.67 -0.86
CA GLN A 151 13.16 17.62 0.17
C GLN A 151 12.78 17.11 1.55
N LYS A 152 13.71 17.20 2.51
CA LYS A 152 13.49 16.79 3.90
C LYS A 152 12.22 17.41 4.47
N GLY A 153 11.36 16.60 5.06
CA GLY A 153 10.13 17.02 5.73
C GLY A 153 8.96 17.34 4.80
N VAL A 154 9.11 17.14 3.49
CA VAL A 154 8.01 17.27 2.52
C VAL A 154 7.39 15.90 2.30
N GLU A 155 6.05 15.87 2.26
CA GLU A 155 5.28 14.69 1.91
C GLU A 155 5.04 14.61 0.40
N TYR A 156 5.22 13.41 -0.13
CA TYR A 156 5.03 13.08 -1.53
C TYR A 156 4.12 11.87 -1.65
N THR A 157 3.27 11.87 -2.67
CA THR A 157 2.52 10.70 -3.11
C THR A 157 3.14 10.10 -4.36
N LEU A 158 3.13 8.78 -4.43
CA LEU A 158 3.42 7.99 -5.62
C LEU A 158 2.15 7.22 -5.99
N THR A 159 1.65 7.43 -7.20
CA THR A 159 0.46 6.75 -7.70
C THR A 159 0.81 5.87 -8.89
N LEU A 160 0.45 4.59 -8.84
CA LEU A 160 0.60 3.62 -9.92
C LEU A 160 -0.76 3.29 -10.54
N GLU A 161 -0.93 3.62 -11.81
CA GLU A 161 -2.19 3.44 -12.55
C GLU A 161 -2.00 2.55 -13.78
N GLY A 162 -3.05 1.83 -14.18
CA GLY A 162 -3.01 0.87 -15.29
C GLY A 162 -4.40 0.60 -15.83
N LYS A 163 -4.68 -0.64 -16.25
CA LYS A 163 -5.94 -1.05 -16.91
C LYS A 163 -7.21 -0.67 -16.14
N GLY A 164 -7.22 -0.83 -14.82
CA GLY A 164 -8.38 -0.49 -13.97
C GLY A 164 -8.75 1.00 -13.98
N TYR A 165 -7.81 1.86 -14.38
CA TYR A 165 -7.94 3.33 -14.37
C TYR A 165 -7.99 3.92 -15.80
N GLY A 166 -7.90 3.08 -16.84
CA GLY A 166 -7.82 3.53 -18.23
C GLY A 166 -6.46 4.13 -18.62
N GLU A 167 -5.46 4.01 -17.73
CA GLU A 167 -4.14 4.65 -17.83
C GLU A 167 -3.04 3.67 -18.25
N GLY A 168 -3.44 2.56 -18.85
CA GLY A 168 -2.55 1.51 -19.34
C GLY A 168 -3.27 0.19 -19.61
N THR A 169 -2.49 -0.86 -19.91
CA THR A 169 -2.99 -2.23 -20.11
C THR A 169 -2.61 -3.18 -18.98
N MET A 170 -1.68 -2.78 -18.11
CA MET A 170 -1.23 -3.58 -16.97
C MET A 170 -2.34 -3.70 -15.92
N PRO A 171 -2.65 -4.91 -15.43
CA PRO A 171 -3.59 -5.10 -14.33
C PRO A 171 -2.97 -4.61 -13.01
N VAL A 172 -3.28 -3.38 -12.60
CA VAL A 172 -2.94 -2.82 -11.28
C VAL A 172 -4.02 -3.16 -10.25
N GLY A 173 -3.65 -3.58 -9.03
CA GLY A 173 -4.60 -3.95 -7.97
C GLY A 173 -4.02 -4.93 -6.94
N PRO A 174 -4.87 -5.53 -6.07
CA PRO A 174 -4.47 -6.30 -4.89
C PRO A 174 -3.61 -7.54 -5.12
N PHE A 175 -3.49 -7.96 -6.38
CA PHE A 175 -2.74 -9.14 -6.78
C PHE A 175 -1.79 -8.85 -7.95
N GLY A 176 -1.56 -7.58 -8.31
CA GLY A 176 -0.77 -7.15 -9.48
C GLY A 176 0.60 -6.55 -9.14
N ALA A 177 1.16 -5.79 -10.08
CA ALA A 177 2.46 -5.13 -9.95
C ALA A 177 2.55 -4.22 -8.72
N LYS A 178 3.76 -4.11 -8.16
CA LYS A 178 4.02 -3.41 -6.90
C LYS A 178 4.97 -2.24 -7.10
N VAL A 179 4.81 -1.21 -6.27
CA VAL A 179 5.78 -0.13 -6.13
C VAL A 179 6.61 -0.37 -4.89
N PHE A 180 7.92 -0.45 -5.04
CA PHE A 180 8.85 -0.51 -3.93
C PHE A 180 9.72 0.73 -3.93
N LEU A 181 9.73 1.43 -2.80
CA LEU A 181 10.59 2.58 -2.59
C LEU A 181 11.84 2.15 -1.83
N GLU A 182 13.00 2.48 -2.38
CA GLU A 182 14.29 2.34 -1.70
C GLU A 182 14.87 3.73 -1.41
N ALA A 183 15.06 4.03 -0.13
CA ALA A 183 15.67 5.28 0.31
C ALA A 183 17.20 5.16 0.31
N SER A 184 17.93 6.07 -0.35
CA SER A 184 19.36 6.26 -0.05
C SER A 184 19.88 7.65 -0.44
N PRO A 185 20.32 8.47 0.54
CA PRO A 185 21.32 9.52 0.33
C PRO A 185 22.76 8.96 0.38
N SER A 186 22.99 7.81 1.02
CA SER A 186 24.15 6.91 0.94
C SER A 186 24.00 5.78 1.99
N SER A 187 24.04 4.51 1.54
CA SER A 187 24.31 3.28 2.31
C SER A 187 23.67 3.12 3.72
N ALA A 188 22.35 3.23 3.85
CA ALA A 188 21.60 2.72 5.01
C ALA A 188 20.49 1.77 4.50
N PRO A 189 20.12 0.74 5.27
CA PRO A 189 19.48 -0.47 4.75
C PRO A 189 18.09 -0.17 4.20
N ASN A 190 17.72 -0.90 3.15
CA ASN A 190 16.38 -0.96 2.57
C ASN A 190 15.32 -0.98 3.68
N ILE A 191 14.69 0.17 3.94
CA ILE A 191 13.45 0.22 4.70
C ILE A 191 12.36 0.07 3.64
N PRO A 192 11.76 -1.13 3.46
CA PRO A 192 10.50 -1.22 2.74
C PRO A 192 9.47 -0.46 3.58
N LEU A 193 9.25 0.81 3.23
CA LEU A 193 8.18 1.60 3.82
C LEU A 193 6.89 1.18 3.11
N VAL A 194 6.27 0.12 3.63
CA VAL A 194 4.89 -0.23 3.28
C VAL A 194 4.00 0.61 4.19
N VAL A 195 3.35 1.62 3.63
CA VAL A 195 2.12 2.18 4.21
C VAL A 195 1.05 2.01 3.15
N SER A 196 0.31 0.91 3.27
CA SER A 196 -0.82 0.56 2.42
C SER A 196 -2.10 1.13 3.03
N ASP A 197 -2.85 1.94 2.29
CA ASP A 197 -4.30 1.90 2.43
C ASP A 197 -4.86 0.73 1.61
N ASP A 198 -6.05 0.24 1.96
CA ASP A 198 -6.67 -0.98 1.42
C ASP A 198 -6.99 -0.93 -0.10
N THR A 199 -6.44 0.03 -0.84
CA THR A 199 -6.68 0.24 -2.28
C THR A 199 -5.43 0.42 -3.14
N TRP A 200 -4.31 -0.26 -2.83
CA TRP A 200 -3.25 -0.76 -3.73
C TRP A 200 -2.60 0.11 -4.83
N THR A 201 -2.91 1.40 -4.96
CA THR A 201 -2.34 2.26 -6.03
C THR A 201 -1.74 3.58 -5.56
N HIS A 202 -1.78 3.89 -4.26
CA HIS A 202 -1.27 5.14 -3.69
C HIS A 202 -0.28 4.85 -2.56
N TYR A 203 0.86 5.54 -2.58
CA TYR A 203 1.91 5.42 -1.58
C TYR A 203 2.32 6.82 -1.12
N SER A 204 2.18 7.10 0.18
CA SER A 204 2.64 8.36 0.78
C SER A 204 3.99 8.17 1.48
N LEU A 205 4.87 9.16 1.35
CA LEU A 205 6.18 9.16 2.01
C LEU A 205 6.56 10.58 2.45
N THR A 206 7.11 10.72 3.66
CA THR A 206 7.79 11.93 4.09
C THR A 206 9.30 11.74 3.96
N ALA A 207 9.97 12.61 3.21
CA ALA A 207 11.41 12.45 3.01
C ALA A 207 12.20 12.78 4.29
N HIS A 208 12.98 11.83 4.82
CA HIS A 208 13.77 12.03 6.05
C HIS A 208 15.08 12.82 5.81
N ALA A 209 15.51 12.92 4.55
CA ALA A 209 16.64 13.73 4.11
C ALA A 209 16.37 14.33 2.72
N SER A 210 16.94 15.50 2.42
CA SER A 210 16.91 16.06 1.07
C SER A 210 17.91 15.32 0.19
N GLY A 211 17.52 14.93 -1.01
CA GLY A 211 18.41 14.23 -1.93
C GLY A 211 17.69 13.32 -2.92
N ALA A 212 18.46 12.44 -3.54
CA ALA A 212 17.94 11.45 -4.46
C ALA A 212 17.25 10.30 -3.73
N TYR A 213 16.08 9.90 -4.20
CA TYR A 213 15.36 8.70 -3.81
C TYR A 213 15.12 7.85 -5.05
N TYR A 214 15.04 6.53 -4.88
CA TYR A 214 14.83 5.60 -5.97
C TYR A 214 13.59 4.76 -5.70
N VAL A 215 12.74 4.63 -6.72
CA VAL A 215 11.55 3.78 -6.69
C VAL A 215 11.66 2.77 -7.81
N SER A 216 11.14 1.57 -7.59
CA SER A 216 10.98 0.60 -8.66
C SER A 216 9.54 0.13 -8.78
N VAL A 217 9.10 -0.09 -10.01
CA VAL A 217 7.86 -0.80 -10.33
C VAL A 217 8.26 -2.17 -10.87
N TYR A 218 7.67 -3.23 -10.33
CA TYR A 218 7.94 -4.59 -10.82
C TYR A 218 6.77 -5.54 -10.56
N ASP A 219 6.78 -6.66 -11.27
CA ASP A 219 5.86 -7.77 -11.05
C ASP A 219 6.39 -8.76 -9.99
N ASP A 220 5.62 -9.02 -8.93
CA ASP A 220 5.94 -9.98 -7.88
C ASP A 220 5.29 -11.35 -8.16
N ALA A 221 5.89 -12.09 -9.09
CA ALA A 221 5.41 -13.42 -9.48
C ALA A 221 5.63 -14.52 -8.42
N GLN A 222 6.24 -14.22 -7.27
CA GLN A 222 6.65 -15.23 -6.30
C GLN A 222 5.53 -15.72 -5.37
N PHE A 223 4.34 -15.10 -5.39
CA PHE A 223 3.28 -15.37 -4.41
C PHE A 223 2.11 -16.25 -4.88
N PHE A 224 2.02 -16.63 -6.16
CA PHE A 224 0.94 -17.51 -6.63
C PHE A 224 1.45 -18.74 -7.37
N VAL A 225 1.22 -19.90 -6.75
CA VAL A 225 1.47 -21.26 -7.31
C VAL A 225 0.36 -21.72 -8.28
N ALA A 226 -0.50 -20.81 -8.73
CA ALA A 226 -1.59 -21.12 -9.65
C ALA A 226 -1.23 -20.66 -11.06
N PRO A 227 -1.43 -21.49 -12.11
CA PRO A 227 -1.21 -21.12 -13.49
C PRO A 227 -2.37 -20.21 -13.94
N SER A 228 -2.37 -18.95 -13.51
CA SER A 228 -3.25 -17.95 -14.12
C SER A 228 -2.57 -17.38 -15.36
N PRO A 229 -3.24 -17.35 -16.53
CA PRO A 229 -2.73 -16.73 -17.76
C PRO A 229 -2.82 -15.19 -17.73
N ASP A 230 -3.13 -14.58 -16.59
CA ASP A 230 -3.12 -13.14 -16.43
C ASP A 230 -1.67 -12.65 -16.28
N TYR A 231 -1.00 -12.51 -17.43
CA TYR A 231 0.31 -11.88 -17.50
C TYR A 231 0.22 -10.48 -16.89
N HIS A 232 0.93 -10.23 -15.79
CA HIS A 232 1.03 -8.92 -15.13
C HIS A 232 1.88 -7.91 -15.92
N THR A 233 2.10 -8.16 -17.21
CA THR A 233 2.78 -7.30 -18.17
C THR A 233 1.79 -6.30 -18.76
N GLY A 234 2.28 -5.16 -19.21
CA GLY A 234 1.47 -4.16 -19.90
C GLY A 234 1.91 -2.75 -19.57
N THR A 235 1.26 -1.78 -20.19
CA THR A 235 1.57 -0.38 -19.95
C THR A 235 0.98 0.08 -18.64
N TYR A 236 1.68 0.99 -17.97
CA TYR A 236 1.25 1.61 -16.74
C TYR A 236 1.68 3.07 -16.72
N THR A 237 1.13 3.79 -15.75
CA THR A 237 1.50 5.16 -15.45
C THR A 237 1.99 5.24 -14.02
N LEU A 238 3.11 5.92 -13.80
CA LEU A 238 3.60 6.29 -12.47
C LEU A 238 3.63 7.82 -12.34
N HIS A 239 3.01 8.34 -11.28
CA HIS A 239 2.96 9.76 -10.98
C HIS A 239 3.57 9.99 -9.59
N ALA A 240 4.50 10.94 -9.51
CA ALA A 240 4.94 11.48 -8.23
C ALA A 240 4.37 12.87 -8.05
N ALA A 241 3.62 13.12 -6.98
CA ALA A 241 3.14 14.45 -6.64
C ALA A 241 3.69 14.87 -5.28
N GLN A 242 4.01 16.15 -5.16
CA GLN A 242 4.09 16.75 -3.83
C GLN A 242 2.67 16.90 -3.34
N VAL A 243 2.40 16.47 -2.11
CA VAL A 243 1.12 16.77 -1.47
C VAL A 243 1.05 18.30 -1.31
N PRO A 244 0.04 18.99 -1.91
CA PRO A 244 -0.05 20.43 -1.82
C PRO A 244 -0.05 20.88 -0.36
N ASN A 245 0.93 21.70 0.02
CA ASN A 245 0.92 22.30 1.35
C ASN A 245 -0.31 23.20 1.47
N GLY A 246 -1.25 22.79 2.33
CA GLY A 246 -2.20 23.71 2.94
C GLY A 246 -3.64 23.72 2.41
N ALA A 247 -4.00 22.91 1.41
CA ALA A 247 -5.39 22.76 0.98
C ALA A 247 -5.68 21.35 0.44
N GLY A 248 -6.59 20.63 1.08
CA GLY A 248 -7.16 19.36 0.65
C GLY A 248 -8.40 19.54 -0.23
N THR A 249 -9.14 18.46 -0.40
CA THR A 249 -10.19 18.25 -1.39
C THR A 249 -11.55 18.00 -0.71
N ALA A 250 -12.42 17.22 -1.33
CA ALA A 250 -13.69 16.78 -0.74
C ALA A 250 -13.64 15.30 -0.31
N ASN A 251 -12.46 14.69 -0.36
CA ASN A 251 -12.18 13.32 0.06
C ASN A 251 -11.38 13.34 1.36
N ASN A 252 -11.06 12.18 1.92
CA ASN A 252 -10.18 12.09 3.08
C ASN A 252 -8.73 12.36 2.64
N ASP A 253 -8.17 13.51 3.02
CA ASP A 253 -6.83 13.94 2.63
C ASP A 253 -5.81 13.76 3.76
N THR A 254 -4.55 13.51 3.38
CA THR A 254 -3.39 13.62 4.27
C THR A 254 -2.59 14.85 3.89
N LEU A 255 -2.28 15.70 4.86
CA LEU A 255 -1.73 17.04 4.65
C LEU A 255 -0.49 17.26 5.51
N ALA A 256 0.55 17.87 4.98
CA ALA A 256 1.77 18.14 5.74
C ALA A 256 1.59 19.33 6.69
N GLY A 257 1.85 19.10 7.97
CA GLY A 257 1.95 20.09 9.04
C GLY A 257 3.40 20.29 9.49
N LEU A 258 3.88 21.54 9.49
CA LEU A 258 5.24 21.87 9.92
C LEU A 258 5.28 22.55 11.29
N GLY A 259 4.16 23.18 11.68
CA GLY A 259 4.00 23.94 12.90
C GLY A 259 4.74 25.27 12.87
N THR A 260 4.94 25.83 11.68
CA THR A 260 5.82 26.98 11.42
C THR A 260 5.16 28.11 10.64
N GLY A 261 3.82 28.14 10.48
CA GLY A 261 3.11 29.29 9.89
C GLY A 261 2.29 28.98 8.66
N THR A 262 2.00 27.72 8.36
CA THR A 262 1.26 27.32 7.16
C THR A 262 -0.25 27.35 7.43
N VAL A 263 -1.04 27.86 6.48
CA VAL A 263 -2.50 27.69 6.50
C VAL A 263 -2.82 26.33 5.91
N ILE A 264 -3.58 25.51 6.64
CA ILE A 264 -4.01 24.17 6.23
C ILE A 264 -5.54 24.12 6.21
N THR A 265 -6.10 23.76 5.07
CA THR A 265 -7.54 23.59 4.88
C THR A 265 -7.77 22.14 4.49
N GLY A 266 -8.40 21.31 5.30
CA GLY A 266 -8.65 19.91 4.92
C GLY A 266 -9.73 19.80 3.86
N GLY A 267 -10.86 20.47 4.09
CA GLY A 267 -11.96 20.53 3.14
C GLY A 267 -13.14 19.75 3.66
N ALA A 268 -13.68 18.85 2.84
CA ALA A 268 -14.71 17.91 3.29
C ALA A 268 -14.11 16.51 3.30
N GLY A 269 -14.55 15.66 4.22
CA GLY A 269 -13.96 14.33 4.40
C GLY A 269 -13.46 14.19 5.84
N LEU A 270 -12.66 13.15 6.07
CA LEU A 270 -11.88 12.96 7.28
C LEU A 270 -10.42 13.28 6.96
N ASP A 271 -9.98 14.48 7.33
CA ASP A 271 -8.67 14.99 6.94
C ASP A 271 -7.64 14.84 8.07
N THR A 272 -6.43 14.44 7.70
CA THR A 272 -5.31 14.22 8.63
C THR A 272 -4.15 15.16 8.32
N ALA A 273 -3.76 16.00 9.28
CA ALA A 273 -2.50 16.75 9.19
C ALA A 273 -1.36 16.00 9.90
N VAL A 274 -0.26 15.73 9.19
CA VAL A 274 0.88 14.96 9.67
C VAL A 274 2.03 15.88 10.06
N TYR A 275 2.51 15.72 11.28
CA TYR A 275 3.59 16.50 11.88
C TYR A 275 4.76 15.58 12.22
N ALA A 276 5.94 15.85 11.67
CA ALA A 276 7.12 15.04 11.94
C ALA A 276 7.65 15.27 13.37
N GLY A 277 7.97 14.20 14.10
CA GLY A 277 8.45 14.27 15.48
C GLY A 277 7.38 13.90 16.50
N ALA A 278 7.72 14.04 17.79
CA ALA A 278 6.84 13.60 18.86
C ALA A 278 5.70 14.60 19.09
N ARG A 279 4.53 14.13 19.48
CA ARG A 279 3.37 14.94 19.89
C ARG A 279 3.74 15.99 20.94
N ALA A 280 4.69 15.68 21.83
CA ALA A 280 5.16 16.59 22.87
C ALA A 280 5.91 17.81 22.33
N ASP A 281 6.43 17.76 21.09
CA ASP A 281 7.14 18.86 20.44
C ASP A 281 6.18 19.91 19.88
N TYR A 282 4.86 19.67 19.94
CA TYR A 282 3.84 20.53 19.35
C TYR A 282 2.82 21.04 20.37
N ALA A 283 2.55 22.34 20.32
CA ALA A 283 1.45 22.97 21.05
C ALA A 283 0.21 23.11 20.14
N ILE A 284 -0.94 22.66 20.63
CA ILE A 284 -2.23 22.73 19.93
C ILE A 284 -3.15 23.67 20.70
N ALA A 285 -3.74 24.65 20.02
CA ALA A 285 -4.65 25.62 20.61
C ALA A 285 -5.82 25.93 19.67
N GLN A 286 -7.05 25.94 20.19
CA GLN A 286 -8.19 26.46 19.43
C GLN A 286 -8.08 27.97 19.17
N ALA A 287 -8.44 28.38 17.96
CA ALA A 287 -8.53 29.76 17.53
C ALA A 287 -9.79 29.99 16.66
N ALA A 288 -10.92 30.29 17.32
CA ALA A 288 -12.22 30.47 16.67
C ALA A 288 -12.63 29.25 15.80
N ALA A 289 -12.74 29.40 14.48
CA ALA A 289 -13.07 28.32 13.56
C ALA A 289 -11.85 27.51 13.09
N ALA A 290 -10.66 27.80 13.62
CA ALA A 290 -9.41 27.17 13.25
C ALA A 290 -8.69 26.56 14.47
N ILE A 291 -7.76 25.65 14.20
CA ILE A 291 -6.82 25.09 15.19
C ILE A 291 -5.42 25.60 14.87
N ASN A 292 -4.71 26.11 15.87
CA ASN A 292 -3.32 26.47 15.72
C ASN A 292 -2.42 25.33 16.22
N VAL A 293 -1.46 24.91 15.40
CA VAL A 293 -0.44 23.91 15.77
C VAL A 293 0.93 24.55 15.64
N THR A 294 1.69 24.58 16.73
CA THR A 294 2.99 25.27 16.80
C THR A 294 4.08 24.28 17.19
N HIS A 295 5.12 24.15 16.37
CA HIS A 295 6.30 23.38 16.75
C HIS A 295 7.11 24.12 17.82
N THR A 296 7.76 23.40 18.72
CA THR A 296 8.56 23.98 19.79
C THR A 296 9.69 24.83 19.21
N GLY A 297 9.76 26.09 19.64
CA GLY A 297 10.75 27.06 19.14
C GLY A 297 10.39 27.73 17.82
N ALA A 298 9.25 27.41 17.21
CA ALA A 298 8.74 28.15 16.06
C ALA A 298 8.17 29.52 16.50
N ALA A 299 8.37 30.54 15.67
CA ALA A 299 7.83 31.89 15.91
C ALA A 299 6.36 32.03 15.48
N THR A 300 5.89 31.13 14.61
CA THR A 300 4.58 31.15 13.96
C THR A 300 3.95 29.76 14.01
N ALA A 301 2.63 29.72 14.16
CA ALA A 301 1.85 28.49 14.20
C ALA A 301 1.21 28.20 12.84
N ASP A 302 1.06 26.93 12.50
CA ASP A 302 0.14 26.54 11.42
C ASP A 302 -1.30 26.85 11.84
N ASN A 303 -2.16 27.18 10.89
CA ASN A 303 -3.57 27.51 11.10
C ASN A 303 -4.44 26.55 10.28
N LEU A 304 -5.14 25.66 10.97
CA LEU A 304 -5.86 24.52 10.40
C LEU A 304 -7.37 24.79 10.40
N THR A 305 -8.03 24.49 9.30
CA THR A 305 -9.49 24.51 9.16
C THR A 305 -9.97 23.24 8.46
N GLY A 306 -11.07 22.66 8.92
CA GLY A 306 -11.60 21.41 8.36
C GLY A 306 -10.59 20.25 8.40
N VAL A 307 -9.81 20.12 9.48
CA VAL A 307 -8.91 19.00 9.71
C VAL A 307 -9.35 18.29 10.98
N GLU A 308 -9.62 17.00 10.91
CA GLU A 308 -10.18 16.22 12.02
C GLU A 308 -9.11 15.47 12.81
N ARG A 309 -7.97 15.16 12.19
CA ARG A 309 -6.94 14.31 12.80
C ARG A 309 -5.58 14.99 12.69
N LEU A 310 -4.78 14.91 13.76
CA LEU A 310 -3.34 15.21 13.72
C LEU A 310 -2.58 13.93 13.97
N LEU A 311 -1.56 13.65 13.15
CA LEU A 311 -0.69 12.50 13.32
C LEU A 311 0.74 12.94 13.62
N PHE A 312 1.36 12.29 14.59
CA PHE A 312 2.74 12.48 15.03
C PHE A 312 3.48 11.14 15.04
N ASP A 313 4.79 11.15 15.20
CA ASP A 313 5.62 9.92 15.20
C ASP A 313 5.25 8.95 16.35
N ASP A 314 4.68 9.45 17.45
CA ASP A 314 4.40 8.71 18.68
C ASP A 314 2.91 8.70 19.12
N GLY A 315 2.01 9.22 18.29
CA GLY A 315 0.58 9.26 18.59
C GLY A 315 -0.21 10.20 17.70
N ALA A 316 -1.49 10.39 18.04
CA ALA A 316 -2.39 11.24 17.27
C ALA A 316 -3.31 12.08 18.17
N VAL A 317 -3.94 13.10 17.58
CA VAL A 317 -4.94 13.95 18.22
C VAL A 317 -6.19 14.04 17.33
N ALA A 318 -7.36 13.76 17.91
CA ALA A 318 -8.64 13.96 17.25
C ALA A 318 -9.15 15.37 17.58
N LEU A 319 -9.32 16.21 16.55
CA LEU A 319 -9.75 17.61 16.65
C LEU A 319 -11.28 17.77 16.55
N ASP A 320 -11.98 16.75 16.08
CA ASP A 320 -13.43 16.69 15.98
C ASP A 320 -14.10 16.48 17.35
N THR A 321 -13.97 17.45 18.24
CA THR A 321 -14.57 17.41 19.60
C THR A 321 -16.10 17.34 19.59
N ALA A 322 -16.74 17.66 18.47
CA ALA A 322 -18.16 17.44 18.23
C ALA A 322 -18.46 16.11 17.51
N GLY A 323 -17.50 15.58 16.74
CA GLY A 323 -17.58 14.36 15.95
C GLY A 323 -17.14 13.11 16.72
N ALA A 324 -16.54 12.15 16.01
CA ALA A 324 -16.19 10.83 16.54
C ALA A 324 -15.26 10.90 17.76
N GLY A 325 -14.21 11.73 17.71
CA GLY A 325 -13.30 11.93 18.84
C GLY A 325 -14.01 12.37 20.12
N GLY A 326 -14.87 13.38 20.00
CA GLY A 326 -15.65 13.88 21.13
C GLY A 326 -16.75 12.92 21.59
N GLN A 327 -17.46 12.28 20.67
CA GLN A 327 -18.54 11.33 20.97
C GLN A 327 -18.01 10.09 21.71
N ALA A 328 -16.89 9.53 21.25
CA ALA A 328 -16.24 8.41 21.93
C ALA A 328 -15.81 8.81 23.35
N TYR A 329 -15.19 9.97 23.53
CA TYR A 329 -14.80 10.46 24.86
C TYR A 329 -16.01 10.62 25.79
N ARG A 330 -17.10 11.21 25.29
CA ARG A 330 -18.35 11.40 26.05
C ARG A 330 -18.98 10.09 26.47
N LEU A 331 -18.90 9.04 25.65
CA LEU A 331 -19.38 7.71 26.02
C LEU A 331 -18.55 7.09 27.16
N TYR A 332 -17.23 7.25 27.16
CA TYR A 332 -16.39 6.82 28.29
C TYR A 332 -16.76 7.56 29.58
N GLN A 333 -16.96 8.87 29.50
CA GLN A 333 -17.40 9.66 30.65
C GLN A 333 -18.79 9.20 31.14
N ALA A 334 -19.75 9.03 30.24
CA ALA A 334 -21.12 8.64 30.58
C ALA A 334 -21.21 7.22 31.15
N ALA A 335 -20.52 6.25 30.53
CA ALA A 335 -20.58 4.86 30.93
C ALA A 335 -19.73 4.57 32.16
N PHE A 336 -18.52 5.14 32.26
CA PHE A 336 -17.51 4.68 33.21
C PHE A 336 -17.00 5.77 34.16
N ASN A 337 -17.46 7.02 34.00
CA ASN A 337 -17.03 8.16 34.82
C ASN A 337 -15.51 8.35 34.86
N ARG A 338 -14.85 8.16 33.72
CA ARG A 338 -13.40 8.32 33.60
C ARG A 338 -13.01 8.79 32.21
N ALA A 339 -11.81 9.36 32.12
CA ALA A 339 -11.15 9.53 30.85
C ALA A 339 -10.84 8.15 30.22
N PRO A 340 -10.94 8.02 28.90
CA PRO A 340 -10.47 6.84 28.19
C PRO A 340 -8.95 6.71 28.29
N ASP A 341 -8.45 5.48 28.18
CA ASP A 341 -7.06 5.26 27.81
C ASP A 341 -6.85 5.50 26.30
N LYS A 342 -5.64 5.88 25.91
CA LYS A 342 -5.34 6.31 24.54
C LYS A 342 -5.59 5.23 23.48
N ALA A 343 -5.34 3.96 23.79
CA ALA A 343 -5.55 2.86 22.85
C ALA A 343 -7.04 2.54 22.70
N GLY A 344 -7.78 2.50 23.81
CA GLY A 344 -9.21 2.26 23.83
C GLY A 344 -9.99 3.32 23.07
N ILE A 345 -9.70 4.62 23.25
CA ILE A 345 -10.36 5.66 22.45
C ILE A 345 -9.93 5.64 20.99
N GLY A 346 -8.67 5.31 20.70
CA GLY A 346 -8.18 5.16 19.33
C GLY A 346 -8.92 4.08 18.55
N TYR A 347 -9.21 2.94 19.20
CA TYR A 347 -10.06 1.90 18.61
C TYR A 347 -11.46 2.42 18.25
N TRP A 348 -12.13 3.11 19.19
CA TRP A 348 -13.50 3.58 18.96
C TRP A 348 -13.58 4.70 17.93
N ILE A 349 -12.62 5.63 17.92
CA ILE A 349 -12.50 6.63 16.86
C ILE A 349 -12.38 5.93 15.51
N ALA A 350 -11.50 4.93 15.37
CA ALA A 350 -11.33 4.20 14.12
C ALA A 350 -12.60 3.45 13.67
N GLN A 351 -13.41 2.92 14.60
CA GLN A 351 -14.70 2.30 14.25
C GLN A 351 -15.74 3.36 13.82
N MET A 352 -15.80 4.49 14.51
CA MET A 352 -16.76 5.56 14.23
C MET A 352 -16.43 6.29 12.93
N ASP A 353 -15.15 6.48 12.62
CA ASP A 353 -14.67 7.00 11.34
C ASP A 353 -15.06 6.08 10.16
N LYS A 354 -15.28 4.78 10.42
CA LYS A 354 -15.81 3.80 9.45
C LYS A 354 -17.35 3.68 9.47
N GLY A 355 -18.03 4.55 10.21
CA GLY A 355 -19.49 4.65 10.24
C GLY A 355 -20.18 3.98 11.42
N ALA A 356 -19.45 3.46 12.41
CA ALA A 356 -20.09 3.01 13.66
C ALA A 356 -20.76 4.18 14.37
N SER A 357 -22.01 3.99 14.80
CA SER A 357 -22.76 5.03 15.49
C SER A 357 -22.44 5.10 16.99
N VAL A 358 -22.78 6.22 17.63
CA VAL A 358 -22.74 6.36 19.10
C VAL A 358 -23.51 5.22 19.79
N TYR A 359 -24.61 4.76 19.18
CA TYR A 359 -25.39 3.63 19.69
C TYR A 359 -24.61 2.31 19.63
N ASP A 360 -23.89 2.03 18.54
CA ASP A 360 -23.12 0.80 18.39
C ASP A 360 -21.99 0.72 19.43
N VAL A 361 -21.31 1.85 19.67
CA VAL A 361 -20.29 1.97 20.70
C VAL A 361 -20.91 1.81 22.10
N ALA A 362 -22.01 2.50 22.39
CA ALA A 362 -22.73 2.37 23.66
C ALA A 362 -23.20 0.92 23.90
N HIS A 363 -23.68 0.24 22.86
CA HIS A 363 -24.07 -1.16 22.91
C HIS A 363 -22.87 -2.06 23.24
N SER A 364 -21.71 -1.82 22.63
CA SER A 364 -20.51 -2.58 22.97
C SER A 364 -20.04 -2.30 24.40
N PHE A 365 -20.15 -1.07 24.89
CA PHE A 365 -19.75 -0.72 26.26
C PHE A 365 -20.62 -1.47 27.27
N ILE A 366 -21.94 -1.49 27.08
CA ILE A 366 -22.87 -2.18 27.99
C ILE A 366 -22.60 -3.68 28.07
N ASN A 367 -22.14 -4.29 26.99
CA ASN A 367 -21.79 -5.71 26.93
C ASN A 367 -20.34 -6.00 27.38
N SER A 368 -19.58 -4.98 27.77
CA SER A 368 -18.20 -5.14 28.21
C SER A 368 -18.12 -5.68 29.65
N ALA A 369 -17.01 -6.38 29.95
CA ALA A 369 -16.73 -6.83 31.31
C ALA A 369 -16.61 -5.66 32.30
N GLU A 370 -16.08 -4.52 31.87
CA GLU A 370 -15.96 -3.30 32.69
C GLU A 370 -17.34 -2.79 33.11
N PHE A 371 -18.29 -2.70 32.17
CA PHE A 371 -19.65 -2.27 32.47
C PHE A 371 -20.35 -3.21 33.45
N HIS A 372 -20.28 -4.53 33.21
CA HIS A 372 -20.86 -5.50 34.14
C HIS A 372 -20.21 -5.49 35.53
N THR A 373 -18.93 -5.10 35.63
CA THR A 373 -18.25 -4.92 36.92
C THR A 373 -18.76 -3.69 37.66
N LEU A 374 -18.99 -2.58 36.95
CA LEU A 374 -19.40 -1.31 37.54
C LEU A 374 -20.90 -1.26 37.88
N TYR A 375 -21.75 -1.80 37.00
CA TYR A 375 -23.21 -1.74 37.14
C TYR A 375 -23.82 -3.03 37.68
N GLY A 376 -23.03 -4.10 37.77
CA GLY A 376 -23.52 -5.45 38.04
C GLY A 376 -24.03 -6.17 36.78
N ALA A 377 -24.24 -7.49 36.90
CA ALA A 377 -24.66 -8.32 35.77
C ALA A 377 -26.07 -7.97 35.24
N ASN A 378 -26.96 -7.53 36.12
CA ASN A 378 -28.34 -7.14 35.79
C ASN A 378 -28.84 -6.03 36.72
N PRO A 379 -28.38 -4.77 36.54
CA PRO A 379 -28.90 -3.65 37.32
C PRO A 379 -30.41 -3.50 37.10
N SER A 380 -31.14 -2.95 38.08
CA SER A 380 -32.49 -2.46 37.84
C SER A 380 -32.46 -1.21 36.95
N ASN A 381 -33.60 -0.85 36.34
CA ASN A 381 -33.67 0.38 35.54
C ASN A 381 -33.31 1.62 36.37
N ALA A 382 -33.84 1.70 37.59
CA ALA A 382 -33.52 2.80 38.51
C ALA A 382 -32.02 2.87 38.83
N ALA A 383 -31.38 1.74 39.17
CA ALA A 383 -29.95 1.72 39.48
C ALA A 383 -29.08 2.10 38.28
N PHE A 384 -29.48 1.69 37.07
CA PHE A 384 -28.79 2.09 35.84
C PHE A 384 -28.91 3.60 35.58
N VAL A 385 -30.13 4.16 35.64
CA VAL A 385 -30.37 5.59 35.44
C VAL A 385 -29.65 6.44 36.49
N ASP A 386 -29.71 6.04 37.76
CA ASP A 386 -29.01 6.72 38.85
C ASP A 386 -27.50 6.76 38.60
N SER A 387 -26.91 5.66 38.13
CA SER A 387 -25.48 5.59 37.81
C SER A 387 -25.10 6.53 36.67
N LEU A 388 -25.92 6.64 35.61
CA LEU A 388 -25.67 7.58 34.52
C LEU A 388 -25.70 9.05 34.99
N TYR A 389 -26.66 9.41 35.85
CA TYR A 389 -26.72 10.74 36.44
C TYR A 389 -25.47 11.06 37.29
N GLN A 390 -24.99 10.09 38.08
CA GLN A 390 -23.78 10.26 38.88
C GLN A 390 -22.51 10.39 38.01
N ASN A 391 -22.42 9.63 36.92
CA ASN A 391 -21.26 9.67 36.04
C ASN A 391 -21.13 10.99 35.27
N ILE A 392 -22.26 11.59 34.89
CA ILE A 392 -22.29 12.77 34.03
C ILE A 392 -22.44 14.07 34.82
N LEU A 393 -23.38 14.09 35.79
CA LEU A 393 -23.71 15.31 36.53
C LEU A 393 -23.08 15.35 37.92
N HIS A 394 -22.51 14.23 38.38
CA HIS A 394 -21.97 14.08 39.73
C HIS A 394 -22.98 14.47 40.82
N ARG A 395 -24.26 14.21 40.53
CA ARG A 395 -25.41 14.44 41.42
C ARG A 395 -26.52 13.45 41.11
N ALA A 396 -27.49 13.35 42.02
CA ALA A 396 -28.73 12.66 41.73
C ALA A 396 -29.52 13.39 40.61
N GLY A 397 -30.20 12.60 39.78
CA GLY A 397 -31.20 13.12 38.85
C GLY A 397 -32.37 13.73 39.60
N ASP A 398 -33.01 14.74 39.01
CA ASP A 398 -34.30 15.22 39.51
C ASP A 398 -35.38 14.16 39.29
N GLN A 399 -36.37 14.11 40.19
CA GLN A 399 -37.39 13.08 40.16
C GLN A 399 -38.13 12.98 38.81
N PRO A 400 -38.56 14.09 38.17
CA PRO A 400 -39.18 14.03 36.84
C PRO A 400 -38.27 13.40 35.76
N GLY A 401 -36.98 13.75 35.74
CA GLY A 401 -36.02 13.17 34.81
C GLY A 401 -35.80 11.67 35.04
N VAL A 402 -35.64 11.27 36.30
CA VAL A 402 -35.50 9.85 36.68
C VAL A 402 -36.74 9.04 36.31
N ASP A 403 -37.94 9.57 36.57
CA ASP A 403 -39.21 8.93 36.23
C ASP A 403 -39.36 8.76 34.71
N TYR A 404 -38.97 9.78 33.93
CA TYR A 404 -38.99 9.73 32.48
C TYR A 404 -38.11 8.59 31.94
N TRP A 405 -36.83 8.54 32.34
CA TRP A 405 -35.90 7.51 31.84
C TRP A 405 -36.28 6.11 32.29
N ASN A 406 -36.79 5.95 33.51
CA ASN A 406 -37.34 4.67 33.97
C ASN A 406 -38.53 4.23 33.11
N GLY A 407 -39.43 5.16 32.73
CA GLY A 407 -40.53 4.90 31.82
C GLY A 407 -40.07 4.50 30.41
N VAL A 408 -39.02 5.16 29.89
CA VAL A 408 -38.38 4.82 28.61
C VAL A 408 -37.82 3.40 28.62
N LEU A 409 -37.12 3.00 29.70
CA LEU A 409 -36.60 1.64 29.82
C LEU A 409 -37.72 0.61 30.04
N ALA A 410 -38.78 0.98 30.76
CA ALA A 410 -39.92 0.09 31.00
C ALA A 410 -40.75 -0.18 29.73
N SER A 411 -40.71 0.72 28.73
CA SER A 411 -41.37 0.53 27.43
C SER A 411 -40.56 -0.35 26.46
N GLY A 412 -39.37 -0.82 26.86
CA GLY A 412 -38.54 -1.74 26.09
C GLY A 412 -37.43 -1.09 25.28
N VAL A 413 -37.18 0.22 25.44
CA VAL A 413 -36.04 0.87 24.79
C VAL A 413 -34.72 0.29 25.33
N PRO A 414 -33.77 -0.09 24.46
CA PRO A 414 -32.50 -0.66 24.90
C PRO A 414 -31.68 0.32 25.75
N ARG A 415 -30.97 -0.20 26.76
CA ARG A 415 -30.07 0.61 27.61
C ARG A 415 -28.98 1.33 26.81
N ALA A 416 -28.54 0.77 25.69
CA ALA A 416 -27.59 1.40 24.79
C ALA A 416 -28.11 2.73 24.23
N ALA A 417 -29.40 2.80 23.89
CA ALA A 417 -30.02 4.03 23.41
C ALA A 417 -30.11 5.09 24.51
N VAL A 418 -30.39 4.67 25.75
CA VAL A 418 -30.41 5.57 26.91
C VAL A 418 -29.00 6.08 27.23
N LEU A 419 -28.00 5.20 27.26
CA LEU A 419 -26.59 5.59 27.45
C LEU A 419 -26.12 6.57 26.37
N ALA A 420 -26.40 6.30 25.09
CA ALA A 420 -26.09 7.21 24.00
C ALA A 420 -26.78 8.58 24.18
N SER A 421 -28.03 8.58 24.63
CA SER A 421 -28.78 9.83 24.88
C SER A 421 -28.20 10.64 26.05
N PHE A 422 -27.78 9.98 27.13
CA PHE A 422 -27.08 10.63 28.24
C PHE A 422 -25.71 11.15 27.82
N SER A 423 -24.94 10.37 27.05
CA SER A 423 -23.64 10.78 26.50
C SER A 423 -23.73 12.09 25.71
N GLU A 424 -24.77 12.21 24.87
CA GLU A 424 -24.97 13.39 24.01
C GLU A 424 -25.85 14.47 24.62
N ALA A 425 -26.19 14.36 25.91
CA ALA A 425 -26.90 15.41 26.62
C ALA A 425 -26.05 16.69 26.67
N ALA A 426 -26.70 17.85 26.53
CA ALA A 426 -26.04 19.16 26.50
C ALA A 426 -25.13 19.41 27.73
N GLU A 427 -25.53 18.91 28.90
CA GLU A 427 -24.74 18.99 30.13
C GLU A 427 -23.41 18.21 30.00
N ASN A 428 -23.44 16.98 29.48
CA ASN A 428 -22.23 16.17 29.28
C ASN A 428 -21.32 16.77 28.21
N GLN A 429 -21.90 17.22 27.09
CA GLN A 429 -21.16 17.91 26.03
C GLN A 429 -20.44 19.16 26.58
N ALA A 430 -21.12 19.99 27.37
CA ALA A 430 -20.53 21.18 27.97
C ALA A 430 -19.46 20.86 29.02
N ALA A 431 -19.61 19.77 29.77
CA ALA A 431 -18.60 19.31 30.73
C ALA A 431 -17.34 18.81 30.03
N VAL A 432 -17.50 17.91 29.04
CA VAL A 432 -16.39 17.29 28.32
C VAL A 432 -15.68 18.28 27.40
N ALA A 433 -16.38 19.25 26.79
CA ALA A 433 -15.76 20.27 25.94
C ALA A 433 -14.66 21.09 26.66
N LYS A 434 -14.75 21.23 27.99
CA LYS A 434 -13.71 21.89 28.80
C LYS A 434 -12.44 21.05 28.97
N ILE A 435 -12.55 19.74 28.78
CA ILE A 435 -11.46 18.78 28.93
C ILE A 435 -10.78 18.57 27.59
N ILE A 436 -11.57 18.37 26.54
CA ILE A 436 -11.07 17.99 25.20
C ILE A 436 -10.96 19.17 24.23
N GLY A 437 -11.02 20.41 24.73
CA GLY A 437 -11.10 21.61 23.88
C GLY A 437 -9.98 21.69 22.82
N ASN A 438 -8.76 21.26 23.15
CA ASN A 438 -7.64 21.24 22.20
C ASN A 438 -7.49 19.91 21.44
N GLY A 439 -8.52 19.08 21.44
CA GLY A 439 -8.54 17.74 20.87
C GLY A 439 -8.33 16.63 21.92
N VAL A 440 -8.38 15.40 21.44
CA VAL A 440 -8.25 14.17 22.24
C VAL A 440 -7.00 13.42 21.80
N ASP A 441 -6.01 13.27 22.68
CA ASP A 441 -4.83 12.44 22.40
C ASP A 441 -5.22 10.95 22.39
N TYR A 442 -4.79 10.22 21.35
CA TYR A 442 -5.04 8.78 21.20
C TYR A 442 -3.87 8.07 20.51
N VAL A 443 -3.90 6.73 20.53
CA VAL A 443 -3.01 5.89 19.72
C VAL A 443 -3.83 5.39 18.53
N PRO A 444 -3.44 5.68 17.27
CA PRO A 444 -4.13 5.15 16.09
C PRO A 444 -4.29 3.63 16.14
N TYR A 445 -5.46 3.15 15.73
CA TYR A 445 -5.78 1.73 15.68
C TYR A 445 -5.81 1.26 14.22
N GLY A 446 -4.95 0.29 13.89
CA GLY A 446 -4.75 -0.23 12.53
C GLY A 446 -3.34 -0.73 12.38
#